data_AF-A0A920UJ84-F1
#
_entry.id   AF-A0A920UJ84-F1
#
_cell.length_a   1.000
_cell.length_b   1.000
_cell.length_c   1.000
_cell.angle_alpha   90.00
_cell.angle_beta   90.00
_cell.angle_gamma   90.00
#
_symmetry.space_group_name_H-M   'P 1'
#
loop_
_entity.id
_entity.type
_entity.pdbx_description
1 polymer ?
#
loop_
_entity_poly.entity_id
_entity_poly.type
_entity_poly.pdbx_seq_one_letter_code
_entity_poly.pdbx_strand_id
1 'polypeptide(L)'
;MWDSPLQSLPESPMGPIREAKKKIRLNIKELKPVFTIDEAIASKQYIGEKRTFKQGDFEKAWRESKHILKGTFVCNGQEQFYLESQAALARPGEHGDIHIHSSTQNPSEIQTVVAEALGIGFHQVVCVCKRMGGGFGGKETQAAIPAVMAALVASRTGRPARVAYTKDDDMAKPGEKGTHKKFHYKAPFHVYRKNYGRQV
;
A
#
# COMPACT_ATOMS: atom_id res chain seq x y z
N MET A 1 -1.06 48.55 15.83
CA MET A 1 -1.86 47.40 16.31
C MET A 1 -1.47 46.14 15.52
N TRP A 2 -0.17 45.83 15.49
CA TRP A 2 0.41 44.66 14.80
C TRP A 2 1.57 44.08 15.64
N ASP A 3 1.34 43.99 16.95
CA ASP A 3 2.18 43.24 17.87
C ASP A 3 1.29 42.21 18.56
N SER A 4 1.10 41.07 17.92
CA SER A 4 0.83 39.85 18.68
C SER A 4 2.18 39.15 18.86
N PRO A 5 2.63 38.93 20.10
CA PRO A 5 3.86 38.19 20.33
C PRO A 5 3.68 36.81 19.73
N LEU A 6 4.63 36.41 18.88
CA LEU A 6 4.89 35.03 18.52
C LEU A 6 5.00 34.23 19.82
N GLN A 7 3.86 33.68 20.27
CA GLN A 7 3.87 32.61 21.27
C GLN A 7 4.86 31.59 20.75
N SER A 8 5.86 31.30 21.58
CA SER A 8 6.84 30.26 21.36
C SER A 8 6.14 29.06 20.73
N LEU A 9 6.48 28.77 19.48
CA LEU A 9 6.08 27.51 18.88
C LEU A 9 6.54 26.43 19.86
N PRO A 10 5.63 25.59 20.40
CA PRO A 10 6.04 24.54 21.32
C PRO A 10 7.14 23.72 20.63
N GLU A 11 8.17 23.36 21.40
CA GLU A 11 9.21 22.44 20.94
C GLU A 11 8.58 21.32 20.12
N SER A 12 9.20 21.00 18.97
CA SER A 12 8.73 19.94 18.11
C SER A 12 8.48 18.67 18.95
N PRO A 13 7.24 18.13 19.00
CA PRO A 13 6.90 17.00 19.87
C PRO A 13 7.64 15.71 19.50
N MET A 14 8.46 15.75 18.44
CA MET A 14 9.29 14.65 17.96
C MET A 14 10.32 14.18 19.01
N GLY A 15 10.87 15.09 19.83
CA GLY A 15 11.80 14.72 20.90
C GLY A 15 11.16 13.79 21.93
N PRO A 16 10.07 14.21 22.60
CA PRO A 16 9.31 13.37 23.52
C PRO A 16 8.79 12.07 22.89
N ILE A 17 8.31 12.10 21.64
CA ILE A 17 7.83 10.90 20.94
C ILE A 17 8.97 9.90 20.72
N ARG A 18 10.16 10.37 20.34
CA ARG A 18 11.33 9.50 20.11
C ARG A 18 11.79 8.84 21.41
N GLU A 19 11.82 9.58 22.51
CA GLU A 19 12.15 9.03 23.83
C GLU A 19 11.09 8.06 24.34
N ALA A 20 9.80 8.33 24.11
CA ALA A 20 8.72 7.41 24.44
C ALA A 20 8.84 6.08 23.67
N LYS A 21 9.15 6.13 22.36
CA LYS A 21 9.36 4.92 21.53
C LYS A 21 10.46 4.01 22.11
N LYS A 22 11.56 4.55 22.63
CA LYS A 22 12.67 3.77 23.23
C LYS A 22 12.26 3.00 24.49
N LYS A 23 11.19 3.43 25.18
CA LYS A 23 10.70 2.79 26.41
C LYS A 23 9.77 1.61 26.15
N ILE A 24 9.26 1.48 24.93
CA ILE A 24 8.39 0.35 24.56
C ILE A 24 9.22 -0.94 24.61
N ARG A 25 8.67 -1.98 25.24
CA ARG A 25 9.24 -3.33 25.28
C ARG A 25 8.20 -4.28 24.69
N LEU A 26 8.58 -4.97 23.63
CA LEU A 26 7.73 -5.93 22.95
C LEU A 26 8.21 -7.33 23.32
N ASN A 27 7.31 -8.18 23.82
CA ASN A 27 7.58 -9.60 23.97
C ASN A 27 7.01 -10.31 22.75
N ILE A 28 7.89 -10.63 21.79
CA ILE A 28 7.50 -11.22 20.50
C ILE A 28 8.00 -12.64 20.46
N LYS A 29 7.09 -13.59 20.20
CA LYS A 29 7.45 -14.96 19.89
C LYS A 29 7.83 -15.05 18.41
N GLU A 30 9.07 -15.44 18.13
CA GLU A 30 9.51 -15.69 16.75
C GLU A 30 8.77 -16.89 16.16
N LEU A 31 8.30 -16.75 14.93
CA LEU A 31 7.67 -17.80 14.15
C LEU A 31 8.46 -17.97 12.86
N LYS A 32 8.43 -19.17 12.27
CA LYS A 32 9.11 -19.44 11.01
C LYS A 32 8.47 -18.61 9.89
N PRO A 33 9.19 -17.64 9.30
CA PRO A 33 8.65 -16.82 8.24
C PRO A 33 8.68 -17.53 6.88
N VAL A 34 7.85 -17.06 5.96
CA VAL A 34 7.86 -17.41 4.53
C VAL A 34 8.11 -16.11 3.77
N PHE A 35 9.26 -16.01 3.09
CA PHE A 35 9.69 -14.77 2.43
C PHE A 35 9.64 -14.86 0.91
N THR A 36 9.73 -16.06 0.34
CA THR A 36 9.79 -16.24 -1.11
C THR A 36 8.54 -16.90 -1.68
N ILE A 37 8.28 -16.63 -2.96
CA ILE A 37 7.20 -17.29 -3.71
C ILE A 37 7.39 -18.81 -3.73
N ASP A 38 8.64 -19.28 -3.84
CA ASP A 38 8.95 -20.71 -3.88
C ASP A 38 8.68 -21.39 -2.54
N GLU A 39 9.01 -20.74 -1.43
CA GLU A 39 8.65 -21.21 -0.08
C GLU A 39 7.14 -21.25 0.14
N ALA A 40 6.41 -20.23 -0.33
CA ALA A 40 4.95 -20.18 -0.24
C ALA A 40 4.30 -21.30 -1.06
N ILE A 41 4.80 -21.57 -2.27
CA ILE A 41 4.33 -22.69 -3.10
C ILE A 41 4.62 -24.03 -2.42
N ALA A 42 5.84 -24.23 -1.91
CA ALA A 42 6.24 -25.48 -1.25
C ALA A 42 5.42 -25.75 0.02
N SER A 43 5.06 -24.70 0.76
CA SER A 43 4.23 -24.77 1.97
C SER A 43 2.72 -24.67 1.72
N LYS A 44 2.30 -24.54 0.45
CA LYS A 44 0.89 -24.36 0.03
C LYS A 44 0.18 -23.19 0.72
N GLN A 45 0.91 -22.11 0.99
CA GLN A 45 0.38 -20.89 1.59
C GLN A 45 -0.06 -19.92 0.48
N TYR A 46 -1.38 -19.82 0.26
CA TYR A 46 -1.96 -18.99 -0.80
C TYR A 46 -3.00 -18.02 -0.25
N ILE A 47 -3.14 -16.87 -0.93
CA ILE A 47 -4.21 -15.90 -0.67
C ILE A 47 -5.30 -16.12 -1.73
N GLY A 48 -6.43 -16.69 -1.31
CA GLY A 48 -7.56 -17.00 -2.19
C GLY A 48 -7.32 -18.19 -3.13
N GLU A 49 -8.28 -18.41 -4.03
CA GLU A 49 -8.28 -19.55 -4.95
C GLU A 49 -7.53 -19.27 -6.26
N LYS A 50 -7.05 -20.35 -6.90
CA LYS A 50 -6.39 -20.28 -8.20
C LYS A 50 -7.36 -19.84 -9.29
N ARG A 51 -7.08 -18.70 -9.92
CA ARG A 51 -7.80 -18.22 -11.10
C ARG A 51 -7.20 -18.78 -12.38
N THR A 52 -8.04 -19.26 -13.30
CA THR A 52 -7.61 -19.84 -14.59
C THR A 52 -8.42 -19.24 -15.74
N PHE A 53 -7.73 -18.86 -16.81
CA PHE A 53 -8.33 -18.40 -18.07
C PHE A 53 -7.85 -19.30 -19.20
N LYS A 54 -8.76 -19.79 -20.04
CA LYS A 54 -8.44 -20.68 -21.17
C LYS A 54 -9.28 -20.30 -22.39
N GLN A 55 -8.62 -20.24 -23.54
CA GLN A 55 -9.28 -20.06 -24.83
C GLN A 55 -8.56 -20.94 -25.86
N GLY A 56 -9.34 -21.64 -26.70
CA GLY A 56 -8.81 -22.56 -27.71
C GLY A 56 -8.18 -23.85 -27.14
N ASP A 57 -7.45 -24.56 -28.01
CA ASP A 57 -6.78 -25.83 -27.69
C ASP A 57 -5.26 -25.67 -27.66
N PHE A 58 -4.75 -25.32 -26.48
CA PHE A 58 -3.31 -25.20 -26.23
C PHE A 58 -2.56 -26.52 -26.41
N GLU A 59 -3.14 -27.66 -26.03
CA GLU A 59 -2.45 -28.96 -26.08
C GLU A 59 -2.24 -29.45 -27.50
N LYS A 60 -3.21 -29.17 -28.39
CA LYS A 60 -3.03 -29.37 -29.83
C LYS A 60 -1.93 -28.47 -30.38
N ALA A 61 -2.01 -27.16 -30.15
CA ALA A 61 -1.01 -26.21 -30.63
C ALA A 61 0.40 -26.52 -30.12
N TRP A 62 0.52 -26.98 -28.87
CA TRP A 62 1.78 -27.39 -28.26
C TRP A 62 2.40 -28.61 -28.94
N ARG A 63 1.60 -29.63 -29.27
CA ARG A 63 2.08 -30.85 -29.95
C ARG A 63 2.42 -30.62 -31.41
N GLU A 64 1.64 -29.80 -32.11
CA GLU A 64 1.78 -29.57 -33.56
C GLU A 64 2.87 -28.54 -33.91
N SER A 65 3.30 -27.74 -32.94
CA SER A 65 4.28 -26.69 -33.20
C SER A 65 5.70 -27.24 -33.27
N LYS A 66 6.39 -26.89 -34.36
CA LYS A 66 7.82 -27.20 -34.55
C LYS A 66 8.73 -26.41 -33.61
N HIS A 67 8.32 -25.20 -33.24
CA HIS A 67 9.11 -24.33 -32.37
C HIS A 67 8.37 -24.06 -31.07
N ILE A 68 9.09 -24.24 -29.97
CA ILE A 68 8.59 -24.14 -28.62
C ILE A 68 9.58 -23.32 -27.81
N LEU A 69 9.07 -22.36 -27.05
CA LEU A 69 9.83 -21.64 -26.03
C LEU A 69 9.25 -21.97 -24.65
N LYS A 70 10.12 -22.29 -23.70
CA LYS A 70 9.76 -22.45 -22.29
C LYS A 70 10.75 -21.72 -21.42
N GLY A 71 10.28 -21.16 -20.31
CA GLY A 71 11.16 -20.46 -19.40
C GLY A 71 10.47 -19.99 -18.15
N THR A 72 11.27 -19.34 -17.32
CA THR A 72 10.79 -18.62 -16.15
C THR A 72 11.26 -17.19 -16.27
N PHE A 73 10.37 -16.23 -16.00
CA PHE A 73 10.76 -14.84 -15.85
C PHE A 73 10.31 -14.33 -14.48
N VAL A 74 11.16 -13.51 -13.87
CA VAL A 74 10.91 -12.89 -12.57
C VAL A 74 10.80 -11.39 -12.76
N CYS A 75 9.73 -10.80 -12.24
CA CYS A 75 9.52 -9.38 -12.18
C CYS A 75 9.58 -8.96 -10.71
N ASN A 76 10.54 -8.10 -10.38
CA ASN A 76 10.72 -7.64 -9.01
C ASN A 76 9.69 -6.58 -8.62
N GLY A 77 9.56 -6.36 -7.32
CA GLY A 77 8.71 -5.28 -6.81
C GLY A 77 9.23 -3.90 -7.16
N GLN A 78 8.31 -2.93 -7.12
CA GLN A 78 8.57 -1.52 -7.36
C GLN A 78 7.88 -0.69 -6.29
N GLU A 79 8.61 0.30 -5.77
CA GLU A 79 8.07 1.28 -4.84
C GLU A 79 7.43 2.44 -5.63
N GLN A 80 6.28 2.96 -5.19
CA GLN A 80 5.63 4.10 -5.87
C GLN A 80 6.47 5.37 -5.74
N PHE A 81 7.14 5.54 -4.60
CA PHE A 81 8.04 6.65 -4.32
C PHE A 81 7.39 8.02 -4.58
N TYR A 82 6.12 8.17 -4.23
CA TYR A 82 5.44 9.47 -4.25
C TYR A 82 6.19 10.47 -3.35
N LEU A 83 6.27 11.74 -3.78
CA LEU A 83 7.11 12.73 -3.10
C LEU A 83 6.57 13.09 -1.72
N GLU A 84 5.26 13.18 -1.57
CA GLU A 84 4.61 13.37 -0.27
C GLU A 84 4.39 12.01 0.39
N SER A 85 5.13 11.67 1.45
CA SER A 85 4.91 10.44 2.20
C SER A 85 3.50 10.32 2.80
N GLN A 86 3.09 9.12 3.22
CA GLN A 86 1.74 8.95 3.81
C GLN A 86 1.55 9.92 5.00
N ALA A 87 0.40 10.60 4.99
CA ALA A 87 0.08 11.59 6.01
C ALA A 87 -1.42 11.68 6.27
N ALA A 88 -1.78 11.82 7.53
CA ALA A 88 -3.14 12.07 7.97
C ALA A 88 -3.18 13.01 9.18
N LEU A 89 -4.19 13.86 9.25
CA LEU A 89 -4.51 14.73 10.38
C LEU A 89 -5.95 14.47 10.78
N ALA A 90 -6.18 14.03 12.00
CA ALA A 90 -7.51 13.88 12.57
C ALA A 90 -7.79 15.01 13.57
N ARG A 91 -9.00 15.55 13.51
CA ARG A 91 -9.52 16.57 14.42
C ARG A 91 -10.82 16.06 15.02
N PRO A 92 -10.91 15.95 16.36
CA PRO A 92 -12.18 15.62 16.99
C PRO A 92 -13.16 16.78 16.82
N GLY A 93 -14.41 16.46 16.51
CA GLY A 93 -15.53 17.38 16.44
C GLY A 93 -16.41 17.29 17.69
N GLU A 94 -17.63 17.82 17.59
CA GLU A 94 -18.64 17.70 18.64
C GLU A 94 -19.24 16.29 18.64
N HIS A 95 -19.79 15.87 19.78
CA HIS A 95 -20.51 14.59 19.93
C HIS A 95 -19.74 13.32 19.52
N GLY A 96 -18.41 13.38 19.49
CA GLY A 96 -17.55 12.25 19.13
C GLY A 96 -17.29 12.10 17.63
N ASP A 97 -17.75 13.05 16.81
CA ASP A 97 -17.48 13.09 15.38
C ASP A 97 -15.99 13.34 15.11
N ILE A 98 -15.51 12.95 13.93
CA ILE A 98 -14.11 13.10 13.56
C ILE A 98 -13.92 13.55 12.12
N HIS A 99 -13.11 14.60 11.98
CA HIS A 99 -12.74 15.17 10.68
C HIS A 99 -11.30 14.78 10.35
N ILE A 100 -11.09 14.20 9.18
CA ILE A 100 -9.81 13.65 8.75
C ILE A 100 -9.39 14.37 7.48
N HIS A 101 -8.19 14.93 7.50
CA HIS A 101 -7.48 15.34 6.30
C HIS A 101 -6.44 14.27 6.00
N SER A 102 -6.64 13.51 4.92
CA SER A 102 -5.76 12.40 4.55
C SER A 102 -5.19 12.59 3.15
N SER A 103 -3.90 12.26 2.99
CA SER A 103 -3.30 12.08 1.68
C SER A 103 -3.71 10.71 1.16
N THR A 104 -4.88 10.63 0.52
CA THR A 104 -5.50 9.37 0.07
C THR A 104 -6.15 9.48 -1.31
N GLN A 105 -6.11 8.39 -2.07
CA GLN A 105 -6.86 8.22 -3.31
C GLN A 105 -8.30 7.76 -3.07
N ASN A 106 -8.62 7.25 -1.87
CA ASN A 106 -9.92 6.67 -1.57
C ASN A 106 -10.50 7.19 -0.22
N PRO A 107 -11.02 8.44 -0.17
CA PRO A 107 -11.59 9.00 1.04
C PRO A 107 -12.73 8.17 1.66
N SER A 108 -13.52 7.47 0.83
CA SER A 108 -14.65 6.64 1.28
C SER A 108 -14.19 5.42 2.10
N GLU A 109 -13.09 4.77 1.67
CA GLU A 109 -12.49 3.68 2.44
C GLU A 109 -11.91 4.18 3.75
N ILE A 110 -11.25 5.35 3.75
CA ILE A 110 -10.76 5.96 4.99
C ILE A 110 -11.91 6.22 5.97
N GLN A 111 -13.02 6.78 5.50
CA GLN A 111 -14.21 7.01 6.30
C GLN A 111 -14.72 5.71 6.94
N THR A 112 -14.84 4.66 6.15
CA THR A 112 -15.35 3.35 6.57
C THR A 112 -14.44 2.74 7.64
N VAL A 113 -13.14 2.61 7.34
CA VAL A 113 -12.17 1.96 8.24
C VAL A 113 -12.00 2.73 9.54
N VAL A 114 -12.05 4.07 9.51
CA VAL A 114 -11.95 4.88 10.73
C VAL A 114 -13.21 4.75 11.59
N ALA A 115 -14.40 4.78 10.98
CA ALA A 115 -15.64 4.59 11.72
C ALA A 115 -15.66 3.22 12.43
N GLU A 116 -15.26 2.16 11.71
CA GLU A 116 -15.14 0.80 12.27
C GLU A 116 -14.11 0.75 13.40
N ALA A 117 -12.94 1.35 13.23
CA ALA A 117 -11.89 1.36 14.25
C ALA A 117 -12.29 2.11 15.53
N LEU A 118 -13.13 3.15 15.41
CA LEU A 118 -13.64 3.93 16.54
C LEU A 118 -14.95 3.37 17.12
N GLY A 119 -15.64 2.49 16.40
CA GLY A 119 -16.96 1.98 16.79
C GLY A 119 -18.06 3.04 16.70
N ILE A 120 -17.97 3.99 15.75
CA ILE A 120 -18.94 5.08 15.54
C ILE A 120 -19.62 4.96 14.17
N GLY A 121 -20.70 5.73 13.95
CA GLY A 121 -21.40 5.71 12.66
C GLY A 121 -20.61 6.35 11.52
N PHE A 122 -20.77 5.88 10.28
CA PHE A 122 -20.09 6.46 9.10
C PHE A 122 -20.37 7.97 8.92
N HIS A 123 -21.59 8.40 9.28
CA HIS A 123 -22.00 9.81 9.22
C HIS A 123 -21.22 10.71 10.19
N GLN A 124 -20.59 10.14 11.22
CA GLN A 124 -19.77 10.84 12.22
C GLN A 124 -18.32 11.01 11.76
N VAL A 125 -17.95 10.43 10.61
CA VAL A 125 -16.60 10.51 10.05
C VAL A 125 -16.64 11.28 8.74
N VAL A 126 -15.84 12.33 8.65
CA VAL A 126 -15.67 13.11 7.41
C VAL A 126 -14.21 13.04 6.98
N CYS A 127 -13.94 12.42 5.82
CA CYS A 127 -12.59 12.38 5.24
C CYS A 127 -12.50 13.35 4.05
N VAL A 128 -11.50 14.24 4.08
CA VAL A 128 -11.23 15.24 3.04
C VAL A 128 -9.82 15.05 2.50
N CYS A 129 -9.71 14.89 1.19
CA CYS A 129 -8.45 14.96 0.45
C CYS A 129 -8.46 16.20 -0.44
N LYS A 130 -7.59 17.19 -0.17
CA LYS A 130 -7.51 18.42 -0.99
C LYS A 130 -6.63 18.23 -2.21
N ARG A 131 -5.43 17.66 -2.01
CA ARG A 131 -4.42 17.32 -3.01
C ARG A 131 -3.42 16.35 -2.39
N MET A 132 -2.71 15.61 -3.22
CA MET A 132 -1.63 14.71 -2.80
C MET A 132 -0.38 14.95 -3.63
N GLY A 133 0.80 14.82 -3.02
CA GLY A 133 2.10 14.85 -3.70
C GLY A 133 2.47 13.50 -4.35
N GLY A 134 1.54 12.94 -5.13
CA GLY A 134 1.65 11.61 -5.74
C GLY A 134 0.99 10.50 -4.91
N GLY A 135 0.61 9.40 -5.58
CA GLY A 135 -0.03 8.23 -4.98
C GLY A 135 0.29 6.93 -5.73
N PHE A 136 0.04 6.88 -7.04
CA PHE A 136 0.38 5.76 -7.92
C PHE A 136 -0.13 4.37 -7.43
N GLY A 137 -1.29 4.35 -6.78
CA GLY A 137 -1.90 3.16 -6.17
C GLY A 137 -1.48 2.92 -4.72
N GLY A 138 -0.34 3.47 -4.28
CA GLY A 138 0.15 3.32 -2.91
C GLY A 138 -0.71 4.01 -1.86
N LYS A 139 -1.62 4.92 -2.26
CA LYS A 139 -2.50 5.68 -1.36
C LYS A 139 -3.98 5.33 -1.50
N GLU A 140 -4.28 4.23 -2.17
CA GLU A 140 -5.65 3.71 -2.28
C GLU A 140 -6.08 3.13 -0.93
N THR A 141 -5.52 1.99 -0.52
CA THR A 141 -5.86 1.34 0.76
C THR A 141 -4.88 1.67 1.89
N GLN A 142 -3.58 1.82 1.61
CA GLN A 142 -2.57 1.96 2.67
C GLN A 142 -2.65 3.28 3.46
N ALA A 143 -3.29 4.30 2.88
CA ALA A 143 -3.57 5.57 3.55
C ALA A 143 -4.53 5.41 4.76
N ALA A 144 -5.22 4.26 4.89
CA ALA A 144 -6.09 3.96 6.03
C ALA A 144 -5.32 3.86 7.35
N ILE A 145 -4.13 3.25 7.34
CA ILE A 145 -3.32 3.02 8.55
C ILE A 145 -2.98 4.34 9.28
N PRO A 146 -2.35 5.35 8.63
CA PRO A 146 -2.05 6.62 9.30
C PRO A 146 -3.32 7.39 9.70
N ALA A 147 -4.41 7.26 8.92
CA ALA A 147 -5.69 7.90 9.24
C ALA A 147 -6.31 7.31 10.52
N VAL A 148 -6.34 5.99 10.68
CA VAL A 148 -6.81 5.30 11.88
C VAL A 148 -5.93 5.63 13.08
N MET A 149 -4.60 5.62 12.92
CA MET A 149 -3.68 6.00 14.00
C MET A 149 -3.95 7.43 14.51
N ALA A 150 -4.09 8.38 13.59
CA ALA A 150 -4.43 9.76 13.95
C ALA A 150 -5.81 9.84 14.62
N ALA A 151 -6.81 9.13 14.08
CA ALA A 151 -8.17 9.12 14.57
C ALA A 151 -8.28 8.58 16.01
N LEU A 152 -7.61 7.45 16.30
CA LEU A 152 -7.58 6.84 17.64
C LEU A 152 -6.98 7.79 18.68
N VAL A 153 -5.87 8.46 18.34
CA VAL A 153 -5.24 9.42 19.24
C VAL A 153 -6.15 10.64 19.44
N ALA A 154 -6.75 11.15 18.37
CA ALA A 154 -7.63 12.30 18.44
C ALA A 154 -8.88 12.04 19.28
N SER A 155 -9.54 10.89 19.05
CA SER A 155 -10.69 10.44 19.82
C SER A 155 -10.34 10.27 21.31
N ARG A 156 -9.22 9.62 21.62
CA ARG A 156 -8.81 9.36 23.01
C ARG A 156 -8.38 10.60 23.78
N THR A 157 -7.74 11.56 23.09
CA THR A 157 -7.17 12.74 23.76
C THR A 157 -8.08 13.97 23.72
N GLY A 158 -9.12 13.96 22.88
CA GLY A 158 -9.92 15.15 22.59
C GLY A 158 -9.12 16.26 21.90
N ARG A 159 -7.94 15.96 21.34
CA ARG A 159 -7.04 16.93 20.71
C ARG A 159 -6.70 16.51 19.29
N PRO A 160 -6.48 17.45 18.35
CA PRO A 160 -6.00 17.10 17.02
C PRO A 160 -4.71 16.28 17.05
N ALA A 161 -4.64 15.26 16.18
CA ALA A 161 -3.49 14.36 16.07
C ALA A 161 -3.06 14.22 14.61
N ARG A 162 -1.75 14.22 14.37
CA ARG A 162 -1.16 14.11 13.03
C ARG A 162 -0.18 12.94 12.96
N VAL A 163 -0.27 12.16 11.90
CA VAL A 163 0.71 11.18 11.49
C VAL A 163 1.27 11.62 10.14
N ALA A 164 2.59 11.73 10.04
CA ALA A 164 3.29 11.93 8.79
C ALA A 164 4.53 11.04 8.84
N TYR A 165 4.63 10.08 7.92
CA TYR A 165 5.77 9.19 7.89
C TYR A 165 7.01 9.90 7.34
N THR A 166 8.17 9.53 7.87
CA THR A 166 9.42 9.78 7.18
C THR A 166 9.45 8.91 5.93
N LYS A 167 10.29 9.27 4.95
CA LYS A 167 10.42 8.45 3.74
C LYS A 167 10.87 7.03 4.07
N ASP A 168 11.79 6.88 5.04
CA ASP A 168 12.26 5.57 5.51
C ASP A 168 11.14 4.75 6.16
N ASP A 169 10.32 5.38 7.02
CA ASP A 169 9.18 4.72 7.67
C ASP A 169 8.11 4.31 6.65
N ASP A 170 7.97 5.04 5.54
CA ASP A 170 7.08 4.72 4.43
C ASP A 170 7.57 3.47 3.69
N MET A 171 8.81 3.52 3.19
CA MET A 171 9.39 2.48 2.34
C MET A 171 9.70 1.18 3.08
N ALA A 172 9.83 1.24 4.41
CA ALA A 172 9.98 0.06 5.25
C ALA A 172 8.69 -0.78 5.30
N LYS A 173 7.52 -0.20 5.00
CA LYS A 173 6.25 -0.93 5.08
C LYS A 173 6.12 -1.91 3.90
N PRO A 174 5.92 -3.22 4.17
CA PRO A 174 5.89 -4.25 3.13
C PRO A 174 4.76 -4.11 2.09
N GLY A 175 3.73 -3.30 2.36
CA GLY A 175 2.53 -3.18 1.53
C GLY A 175 2.60 -2.22 0.35
N GLU A 176 3.69 -1.43 0.23
CA GLU A 176 3.85 -0.44 -0.84
C GLU A 176 4.69 -0.97 -2.02
N LYS A 177 5.58 -1.93 -1.74
CA LYS A 177 6.37 -2.61 -2.76
C LYS A 177 5.44 -3.45 -3.64
N GLY A 178 5.34 -3.10 -4.92
CA GLY A 178 4.65 -3.89 -5.93
C GLY A 178 5.04 -5.37 -5.81
N THR A 179 4.07 -6.27 -6.00
CA THR A 179 4.30 -7.70 -5.77
C THR A 179 5.43 -8.24 -6.65
N HIS A 180 6.40 -8.95 -6.07
CA HIS A 180 7.29 -9.81 -6.83
C HIS A 180 6.45 -10.86 -7.56
N LYS A 181 6.71 -11.07 -8.85
CA LYS A 181 5.98 -12.04 -9.67
C LYS A 181 6.96 -13.01 -10.31
N LYS A 182 6.63 -14.29 -10.24
CA LYS A 182 7.35 -15.37 -10.92
C LYS A 182 6.41 -16.04 -11.91
N PHE A 183 6.79 -16.03 -13.17
CA PHE A 183 5.97 -16.56 -14.25
C PHE A 183 6.68 -17.73 -14.89
N HIS A 184 6.00 -18.86 -14.95
CA HIS A 184 6.41 -20.01 -15.74
C HIS A 184 5.63 -19.99 -17.05
N TYR A 185 6.34 -19.94 -18.17
CA TYR A 185 5.71 -19.80 -19.48
C TYR A 185 6.11 -20.91 -20.44
N LYS A 186 5.18 -21.22 -21.34
CA LYS A 186 5.29 -22.17 -22.44
C LYS A 186 4.60 -21.53 -23.65
N ALA A 187 5.34 -21.34 -24.74
CA ALA A 187 4.88 -20.64 -25.93
C ALA A 187 5.25 -21.45 -27.19
N PRO A 188 4.29 -22.17 -27.79
CA PRO A 188 4.45 -22.72 -29.13
C PRO A 188 4.32 -21.60 -30.18
N PHE A 189 5.17 -21.61 -31.22
CA PHE A 189 5.11 -20.61 -32.28
C PHE A 189 5.52 -21.17 -33.66
N HIS A 190 5.10 -20.47 -34.71
CA HIS A 190 5.48 -20.74 -36.10
C HIS A 190 6.34 -19.60 -36.64
N VAL A 191 7.36 -19.94 -37.42
CA VAL A 191 8.22 -18.95 -38.09
C VAL A 191 7.72 -18.77 -39.51
N TYR A 192 7.20 -17.59 -39.83
CA TYR A 192 6.87 -17.21 -41.19
C TYR A 192 8.07 -16.46 -41.79
N ARG A 193 8.68 -17.00 -42.85
CA ARG A 193 9.66 -16.25 -43.65
C ARG A 193 8.91 -15.36 -44.63
N LYS A 194 9.07 -14.05 -44.49
CA LYS A 194 8.61 -13.08 -45.48
C LYS A 194 9.70 -12.96 -46.54
N ASN A 195 9.45 -13.50 -47.74
CA ASN A 195 10.35 -13.31 -48.88
C ASN A 195 10.22 -11.86 -49.35
N TYR A 196 11.14 -11.00 -48.91
CA TYR A 196 11.35 -9.71 -49.56
C TYR A 196 12.10 -10.00 -50.87
N GLY A 197 11.35 -10.28 -51.94
CA GLY A 197 11.90 -10.48 -53.27
C GLY A 197 12.65 -9.22 -53.70
N ARG A 198 13.98 -9.31 -53.73
CA ARG A 198 14.81 -8.39 -54.50
C ARG A 198 14.57 -8.78 -55.96
N GLN A 199 13.73 -8.02 -56.68
CA GLN A 199 13.72 -8.07 -58.14
C GLN A 199 15.11 -7.61 -58.58
N VAL A 200 15.85 -8.50 -59.22
CA VAL A 200 17.11 -8.22 -59.89
C VAL A 200 16.78 -7.81 -61.32
#